data_AF-S2KYP6-F1
#
_entry.id   AF-S2KYP6-F1
#
_cell.length_a   1.000
_cell.length_b   1.000
_cell.length_c   1.000
_cell.angle_alpha   90.00
_cell.angle_beta   90.00
_cell.angle_gamma   90.00
#
_symmetry.space_group_name_H-M   'P 1'
#
loop_
_entity.id
_entity.type
_entity.pdbx_description
1 polymer ?
#
loop_
_entity_poly.entity_id
_entity_poly.type
_entity_poly.pdbx_seq_one_letter_code
_entity_poly.pdbx_strand_id
1 'polypeptide(L)'
;MDKVNTVLVLLITLSLALIALFTGTGSVSDTIAIGGSGVSFQAPKAVPFILTVVWLLLWQRFMVLSLHENKPEIDRLIQNKLNTSGFVHKAFSAKKAGFTGAYGVNKWAWADPKIPQAAAGNYVHYERGLLARRFKFSYFGNDSTGGGMFVHFGPKASNIKNGTLTPLNLGYWKCLLFEVKFLIIRLFDTPSVGQHYIPHVVAWATALTILIMTIHQS
;
A
#
# COMPACT_ATOMS: atom_id res chain seq x y z
N MET A 1 1.47 14.86 -19.58
CA MET A 1 1.43 13.76 -18.60
C MET A 1 0.27 12.86 -18.97
N ASP A 2 0.53 11.59 -19.29
CA ASP A 2 -0.55 10.61 -19.45
C ASP A 2 -1.31 10.53 -18.12
N LYS A 3 -2.63 10.76 -18.17
CA LYS A 3 -3.47 10.72 -16.95
C LYS A 3 -3.48 9.28 -16.41
N VAL A 4 -3.37 9.09 -15.10
CA VAL A 4 -3.45 7.76 -14.45
C VAL A 4 -4.62 6.93 -14.96
N ASN A 5 -5.75 7.57 -15.25
CA ASN A 5 -6.94 6.92 -15.78
C ASN A 5 -6.71 6.23 -17.14
N THR A 6 -5.90 6.81 -18.03
CA THR A 6 -5.58 6.20 -19.33
C THR A 6 -4.73 4.95 -19.15
N VAL A 7 -3.70 5.02 -18.30
CA VAL A 7 -2.82 3.88 -18.00
C VAL A 7 -3.59 2.78 -17.26
N LEU A 8 -4.51 3.16 -16.37
CA LEU A 8 -5.41 2.26 -15.65
C LEU A 8 -6.28 1.44 -16.61
N VAL A 9 -6.96 2.11 -17.55
CA VAL A 9 -7.85 1.41 -18.51
C VAL A 9 -7.05 0.44 -19.36
N LEU A 10 -5.91 0.90 -19.90
CA LEU A 10 -5.03 0.04 -20.71
C LEU A 10 -4.52 -1.18 -19.92
N LEU A 11 -4.13 -0.98 -18.66
CA LEU A 11 -3.69 -2.08 -17.80
C LEU A 11 -4.80 -3.11 -17.57
N ILE A 12 -6.02 -2.67 -17.25
CA ILE A 12 -7.17 -3.57 -17.02
C ILE A 12 -7.51 -4.32 -18.31
N THR A 13 -7.64 -3.61 -19.43
CA THR A 13 -7.97 -4.23 -20.72
C THR A 13 -6.93 -5.26 -21.14
N LEU A 14 -5.64 -4.93 -21.04
CA LEU A 14 -4.57 -5.85 -21.41
C LEU A 14 -4.46 -7.05 -20.44
N SER A 15 -4.73 -6.83 -19.15
CA SER A 15 -4.84 -7.89 -18.15
C SER A 15 -5.92 -8.91 -18.51
N LEU A 16 -7.12 -8.44 -18.84
CA LEU A 16 -8.25 -9.29 -19.25
C LEU A 16 -7.95 -10.03 -20.56
N ALA A 17 -7.32 -9.36 -21.53
CA ALA A 17 -6.90 -9.98 -22.79
C ALA A 17 -5.88 -11.11 -22.55
N LEU A 18 -4.88 -10.89 -21.69
CA LEU A 18 -3.91 -11.92 -21.32
C LEU A 18 -4.55 -13.09 -20.59
N ILE A 19 -5.46 -12.85 -19.65
CA ILE A 19 -6.24 -13.92 -19.01
C ILE A 19 -6.93 -14.76 -20.06
N ALA A 20 -7.68 -14.14 -20.98
CA ALA A 20 -8.44 -14.85 -22.01
C ALA A 20 -7.55 -15.70 -22.94
N LEU A 21 -6.37 -15.18 -23.32
CA LEU A 21 -5.41 -15.92 -24.15
C LEU A 21 -4.84 -17.14 -23.42
N PHE A 22 -4.43 -16.98 -22.16
CA PHE A 22 -3.81 -18.08 -21.40
C PHE A 22 -4.82 -19.12 -20.90
N THR A 23 -6.09 -18.75 -20.72
CA THR A 23 -7.18 -19.70 -20.38
C THR A 23 -7.80 -20.37 -21.62
N GLY A 24 -7.38 -20.00 -22.84
CA GLY A 24 -7.93 -20.53 -24.09
C GLY A 24 -9.34 -20.04 -24.42
N THR A 25 -9.84 -19.01 -23.73
CA THR A 25 -11.15 -18.39 -24.00
C THR A 25 -11.08 -17.28 -25.03
N GLY A 26 -9.88 -16.88 -25.44
CA GLY A 26 -9.62 -16.02 -26.59
C GLY A 26 -8.49 -16.61 -27.45
N SER A 27 -8.53 -16.36 -28.76
CA SER A 27 -7.47 -16.74 -29.69
C SER A 27 -6.96 -15.53 -30.47
N VAL A 28 -5.68 -15.55 -30.80
CA VAL A 28 -5.11 -14.64 -31.81
C VAL A 28 -5.24 -15.39 -33.14
N SER A 29 -5.91 -14.81 -34.13
CA SER A 29 -6.13 -15.49 -35.42
C SER A 29 -4.82 -15.99 -36.02
N ASP A 30 -4.81 -17.24 -36.49
CA ASP A 30 -3.60 -18.03 -36.76
C ASP A 30 -2.64 -17.50 -37.85
N THR A 31 -2.95 -16.41 -38.55
CA THR A 31 -2.05 -15.81 -39.53
C THR A 31 -2.29 -14.32 -39.70
N ILE A 32 -1.26 -13.51 -39.42
CA ILE A 32 -1.18 -12.13 -39.92
C ILE A 32 -0.25 -12.19 -41.13
N ALA A 33 -0.81 -12.07 -42.33
CA ALA A 33 -0.03 -12.03 -43.57
C ALA A 33 0.77 -10.71 -43.62
N ILE A 34 2.10 -10.79 -43.63
CA ILE A 34 2.97 -9.63 -43.84
C ILE A 34 3.36 -9.59 -45.32
N GLY A 35 2.53 -8.93 -46.14
CA GLY A 35 2.84 -8.66 -47.54
C GLY A 35 2.99 -9.91 -48.42
N GLY A 36 3.09 -9.71 -49.74
CA GLY A 36 3.11 -10.78 -50.75
C GLY A 36 4.34 -11.69 -50.77
N SER A 37 5.24 -11.58 -49.80
CA SER A 37 6.36 -12.51 -49.61
C SER A 37 5.92 -13.57 -48.61
N GLY A 38 5.87 -14.85 -49.02
CA GLY A 38 5.40 -16.02 -48.25
C GLY A 38 6.17 -16.35 -46.95
N VAL A 39 6.56 -15.34 -46.17
CA VAL A 39 7.06 -15.40 -44.82
C VAL A 39 5.85 -15.34 -43.89
N SER A 40 5.38 -16.50 -43.43
CA SER A 40 4.43 -16.57 -42.32
C SER A 40 5.22 -16.48 -41.01
N PHE A 41 4.93 -15.50 -40.17
CA PHE A 41 5.30 -15.62 -38.77
C PHE A 41 4.47 -16.77 -38.20
N GLN A 42 5.10 -17.82 -37.67
CA GLN A 42 4.43 -18.69 -36.70
C GLN A 42 4.19 -17.84 -35.44
N ALA A 43 3.12 -17.05 -35.49
CA ALA A 43 2.71 -16.09 -34.48
C ALA A 43 2.22 -16.69 -33.14
N PRO A 44 1.79 -17.97 -32.99
CA PRO A 44 1.00 -18.34 -31.82
C PRO A 44 1.78 -18.35 -30.50
N LYS A 45 3.12 -18.52 -30.53
CA LYS A 45 3.95 -18.55 -29.31
C LYS A 45 4.59 -17.20 -28.95
N ALA A 46 4.94 -16.37 -29.94
CA ALA A 46 5.63 -15.10 -29.69
C ALA A 46 4.68 -13.99 -29.22
N VAL A 47 3.43 -13.99 -29.70
CA VAL A 47 2.44 -12.93 -29.38
C VAL A 47 2.10 -12.88 -27.88
N PRO A 48 1.78 -14.00 -27.19
CA PRO A 48 1.52 -13.98 -25.75
C PRO A 48 2.72 -13.47 -24.92
N PHE A 49 3.93 -13.80 -25.35
CA PHE A 49 5.16 -13.32 -24.70
C PHE A 49 5.33 -11.80 -24.85
N ILE A 50 5.21 -11.27 -26.07
CA ILE A 50 5.31 -9.82 -26.34
C ILE A 50 4.23 -9.06 -25.55
N LEU A 51 2.99 -9.55 -25.52
CA LEU A 51 1.90 -8.94 -24.75
C LEU A 51 2.18 -8.94 -23.25
N THR A 52 2.78 -10.01 -22.71
CA THR A 52 3.18 -10.08 -21.29
C THR A 52 4.25 -9.04 -20.96
N VAL A 53 5.25 -8.84 -21.84
CA VAL A 53 6.28 -7.81 -21.65
C VAL A 53 5.67 -6.40 -21.66
N VAL A 54 4.80 -6.10 -22.63
CA VAL A 54 4.09 -4.81 -22.70
C VAL A 54 3.23 -4.58 -21.47
N TRP A 55 2.55 -5.63 -20.99
CA TRP A 55 1.74 -5.59 -19.79
C TRP A 55 2.56 -5.30 -18.52
N LEU A 56 3.74 -5.92 -18.37
CA LEU A 56 4.65 -5.62 -17.25
C LEU A 56 5.09 -4.15 -17.24
N LEU A 57 5.42 -3.58 -18.40
CA LEU A 57 5.79 -2.17 -18.53
C LEU A 57 4.62 -1.24 -18.15
N LEU A 58 3.40 -1.57 -18.60
CA LEU A 58 2.20 -0.81 -18.23
C LEU A 58 1.90 -0.91 -16.73
N TRP A 59 2.06 -2.09 -16.13
CA TRP A 59 1.86 -2.28 -14.70
C TRP A 59 2.89 -1.49 -13.88
N GLN A 60 4.17 -1.53 -14.26
CA GLN A 60 5.23 -0.76 -13.60
C GLN A 60 4.99 0.75 -13.72
N ARG A 61 4.60 1.22 -14.90
CA ARG A 61 4.23 2.64 -15.10
C ARG A 61 3.03 3.04 -14.25
N PHE A 62 2.00 2.21 -14.21
CA PHE A 62 0.81 2.42 -13.39
C PHE A 62 1.15 2.49 -11.90
N MET A 63 1.98 1.57 -11.38
CA MET A 63 2.48 1.57 -10.00
C MET A 63 3.10 2.91 -9.62
N VAL A 64 3.98 3.46 -10.46
CA VAL A 64 4.66 4.74 -10.18
C VAL A 64 3.65 5.89 -10.13
N LEU A 65 2.76 5.97 -11.11
CA LEU A 65 1.79 7.05 -11.20
C LEU A 65 0.74 6.97 -10.07
N SER A 66 0.24 5.77 -9.75
CA SER A 66 -0.75 5.57 -8.68
C SER A 66 -0.19 5.91 -7.30
N LEU A 67 1.12 5.70 -7.09
CA LEU A 67 1.83 6.11 -5.88
C LEU A 67 1.96 7.62 -5.75
N HIS A 68 2.07 8.35 -6.86
CA HIS A 68 2.16 9.81 -6.84
C HIS A 68 0.79 10.48 -6.71
N GLU A 69 -0.20 10.03 -7.48
CA GLU A 69 -1.50 10.69 -7.58
C GLU A 69 -2.46 10.28 -6.45
N ASN A 70 -2.59 8.97 -6.16
CA ASN A 70 -3.65 8.47 -5.27
C ASN A 70 -3.15 8.23 -3.83
N LYS A 71 -1.89 7.80 -3.66
CA LYS A 71 -1.34 7.46 -2.34
C LYS A 71 -1.45 8.61 -1.32
N PRO A 72 -1.17 9.89 -1.64
CA PRO A 72 -1.23 10.97 -0.65
C PRO A 72 -2.63 11.12 -0.04
N GLU A 73 -3.68 11.02 -0.86
CA GLU A 73 -5.06 11.09 -0.37
C GLU A 73 -5.39 9.88 0.50
N ILE A 74 -5.04 8.68 0.06
CA ILE A 74 -5.25 7.43 0.81
C ILE A 74 -4.52 7.47 2.15
N ASP A 75 -3.27 7.94 2.16
CA ASP A 75 -2.48 8.15 3.38
C ASP A 75 -3.20 9.10 4.33
N ARG A 76 -3.73 10.22 3.83
CA ARG A 76 -4.49 11.19 4.61
C ARG A 76 -5.75 10.58 5.23
N LEU A 77 -6.50 9.77 4.46
CA LEU A 77 -7.70 9.08 4.95
C LEU A 77 -7.37 8.11 6.10
N ILE A 78 -6.31 7.32 5.94
CA ILE A 78 -5.84 6.37 6.96
C ILE A 78 -5.34 7.12 8.20
N GLN A 79 -4.55 8.18 8.02
CA GLN A 79 -4.05 9.07 9.08
C GLN A 79 -5.21 9.62 9.92
N ASN A 80 -6.26 10.13 9.27
CA ASN A 80 -7.45 10.65 9.96
C ASN A 80 -8.22 9.56 10.70
N LYS A 81 -8.39 8.39 10.10
CA LYS A 81 -9.04 7.25 10.76
C LYS A 81 -8.23 6.76 11.95
N LEU A 82 -6.91 6.77 11.85
CA LEU A 82 -6.02 6.34 12.92
C LEU A 82 -6.19 7.21 14.17
N ASN A 83 -6.22 8.53 14.00
CA ASN A 83 -6.37 9.49 15.09
C ASN A 83 -7.75 9.48 15.76
N THR A 84 -8.76 8.91 15.11
CA THR A 84 -10.12 8.78 15.65
C THR A 84 -10.44 7.39 16.20
N SER A 85 -9.56 6.40 16.01
CA SER A 85 -9.86 4.99 16.30
C SER A 85 -9.23 4.44 17.59
N GLY A 86 -8.33 5.20 18.23
CA GLY A 86 -7.56 4.72 19.38
C GLY A 86 -6.60 3.56 19.05
N PHE A 87 -6.31 3.33 17.76
CA PHE A 87 -5.50 2.20 17.29
C PHE A 87 -4.12 2.12 17.96
N VAL A 88 -3.52 3.27 18.26
CA VAL A 88 -2.19 3.39 18.87
C VAL A 88 -2.08 2.63 20.18
N HIS A 89 -3.13 2.67 21.02
CA HIS A 89 -3.19 1.94 22.29
C HIS A 89 -3.22 0.42 22.10
N LYS A 90 -3.70 -0.07 20.95
CA LYS A 90 -3.79 -1.50 20.61
C LYS A 90 -2.52 -2.03 19.93
N ALA A 91 -1.85 -1.17 19.17
CA ALA A 91 -0.64 -1.49 18.42
C ALA A 91 0.61 -1.39 19.30
N PHE A 92 0.67 -0.39 20.17
CA PHE A 92 1.82 -0.12 21.03
C PHE A 92 1.49 -0.32 22.49
N SER A 93 2.29 -1.15 23.17
CA SER A 93 2.17 -1.35 24.61
C SER A 93 2.88 -0.24 25.36
N ALA A 94 2.11 0.57 26.10
CA ALA A 94 2.63 1.57 27.03
C ALA A 94 3.41 0.94 28.19
N LYS A 95 2.96 -0.22 28.69
CA LYS A 95 3.68 -1.02 29.70
C LYS A 95 5.09 -1.39 29.23
N LYS A 96 5.25 -1.83 27.99
CA LYS A 96 6.58 -2.09 27.38
C LYS A 96 7.43 -0.82 27.19
N ALA A 97 6.85 0.36 27.39
CA ALA A 97 7.54 1.65 27.33
C ALA A 97 7.83 2.22 28.73
N GLY A 98 7.58 1.48 29.82
CA GLY A 98 7.80 1.94 31.20
C GLY A 98 6.58 2.60 31.84
N PHE A 99 5.48 2.77 31.11
CA PHE A 99 4.24 3.36 31.63
C PHE A 99 3.32 2.25 32.13
N THR A 100 3.44 1.91 33.41
CA THR A 100 2.64 0.87 34.09
C THR A 100 1.37 1.43 34.74
N GLY A 101 1.30 2.73 34.98
CA GLY A 101 0.13 3.42 35.54
C GLY A 101 -0.80 3.99 34.45
N ALA A 102 -1.62 4.98 34.84
CA ALA A 102 -2.40 5.76 33.90
C ALA A 102 -1.48 6.48 32.90
N TYR A 103 -1.82 6.40 31.62
CA TYR A 103 -1.04 7.01 30.55
C TYR A 103 -1.96 7.60 29.48
N GLY A 104 -1.44 8.60 28.77
CA GLY A 104 -2.02 9.14 27.56
C GLY A 104 -1.01 9.18 26.43
N VAL A 105 -1.53 9.48 25.24
CA VAL A 105 -0.77 9.66 24.01
C VAL A 105 -0.84 11.13 23.63
N ASN A 106 0.34 11.72 23.39
CA ASN A 106 0.51 13.12 23.05
C ASN A 106 1.20 13.24 21.68
N LYS A 107 0.95 14.38 21.04
CA LYS A 107 1.60 14.82 19.82
C LYS A 107 3.09 14.84 20.02
N TRP A 108 3.80 14.46 18.96
CA TRP A 108 5.25 14.52 18.93
C TRP A 108 5.74 15.93 19.31
N ALA A 109 6.63 15.99 20.29
CA ALA A 109 7.04 17.25 20.91
C ALA A 109 8.02 18.07 20.07
N TRP A 110 8.77 17.44 19.15
CA TRP A 110 9.72 18.16 18.29
C TRP A 110 9.06 18.69 17.04
N ALA A 111 9.61 19.79 16.53
CA ALA A 111 9.25 20.32 15.23
C ALA A 111 9.47 19.26 14.15
N ASP A 112 8.41 18.94 13.43
CA ASP A 112 8.44 17.99 12.32
C ASP A 112 7.52 18.51 11.21
N PRO A 113 8.04 18.73 9.99
CA PRO A 113 7.23 19.28 8.89
C PRO A 113 6.09 18.35 8.47
N LYS A 114 6.15 17.06 8.83
CA LYS A 114 5.09 16.08 8.52
C LYS A 114 3.93 16.11 9.52
N ILE A 115 4.04 16.89 10.60
CA ILE A 115 3.03 17.01 11.65
C ILE A 115 2.39 18.40 11.55
N PRO A 116 1.10 18.50 11.21
CA PRO A 116 0.44 19.80 11.09
C PRO A 116 0.51 20.57 12.41
N GLN A 117 0.86 21.86 12.37
CA GLN A 117 0.91 22.70 13.57
C GLN A 117 -0.46 22.75 14.27
N ALA A 118 -1.54 22.85 13.49
CA ALA A 118 -2.92 22.83 13.96
C ALA A 118 -3.42 21.47 14.48
N ALA A 119 -2.59 20.41 14.42
CA ALA A 119 -2.99 19.09 14.92
C ALA A 119 -3.20 19.11 16.45
N ALA A 120 -4.24 18.40 16.89
CA ALA A 120 -4.62 18.29 18.29
C ALA A 120 -3.48 17.76 19.18
N GLY A 121 -3.56 18.04 20.48
CA GLY A 121 -2.57 17.60 21.46
C GLY A 121 -2.40 16.08 21.51
N ASN A 122 -3.39 15.27 21.16
CA ASN A 122 -3.28 13.81 21.15
C ASN A 122 -2.93 13.21 19.77
N TYR A 123 -2.50 14.04 18.81
CA TYR A 123 -2.28 13.62 17.44
C TYR A 123 -1.11 12.63 17.30
N VAL A 124 -1.32 11.56 16.55
CA VAL A 124 -0.28 10.58 16.21
C VAL A 124 -0.03 10.62 14.71
N HIS A 125 1.20 10.92 14.33
CA HIS A 125 1.63 10.84 12.94
C HIS A 125 1.84 9.39 12.52
N TYR A 126 1.39 9.05 11.31
CA TYR A 126 1.44 7.73 10.71
C TYR A 126 1.89 7.81 9.25
N GLU A 127 2.91 7.03 8.90
CA GLU A 127 3.43 6.98 7.54
C GLU A 127 3.56 5.54 7.05
N ARG A 128 3.04 5.29 5.85
CA ARG A 128 3.16 4.00 5.15
C ARG A 128 4.39 4.00 4.24
N GLY A 129 5.37 3.15 4.57
CA GLY A 129 6.50 2.83 3.72
C GLY A 129 6.41 1.42 3.12
N LEU A 130 7.33 1.11 2.21
CA LEU A 130 7.51 -0.26 1.71
C LEU A 130 7.96 -1.16 2.87
N LEU A 131 7.16 -2.16 3.22
CA LEU A 131 7.43 -3.07 4.34
C LEU A 131 7.73 -2.37 5.67
N ALA A 132 7.23 -1.16 5.86
CA ALA A 132 7.43 -0.40 7.08
C ALA A 132 6.21 0.45 7.40
N ARG A 133 5.89 0.57 8.68
CA ARG A 133 4.90 1.53 9.20
C ARG A 133 5.55 2.38 10.28
N ARG A 134 5.58 3.69 10.06
CA ARG A 134 6.29 4.64 10.92
C ARG A 134 5.29 5.46 11.71
N PHE A 135 5.60 5.68 12.98
CA PHE A 135 4.76 6.41 13.91
C PHE A 135 5.58 7.45 14.66
N LYS A 136 5.00 8.63 14.87
CA LYS A 136 5.57 9.64 15.76
C LYS A 136 4.51 10.10 16.75
N PHE A 137 4.76 9.82 18.02
CA PHE A 137 3.96 10.26 19.16
C PHE A 137 4.80 10.15 20.43
N SER A 138 4.28 10.67 21.54
CA SER A 138 4.90 10.57 22.85
C SER A 138 3.90 10.02 23.86
N TYR A 139 4.39 9.24 24.82
CA TYR A 139 3.58 8.87 25.98
C TYR A 139 3.74 9.92 27.08
N PHE A 140 2.69 10.12 27.86
CA PHE A 140 2.74 10.83 29.13
C PHE A 140 1.95 10.06 30.17
N GLY A 141 2.32 10.12 31.44
CA GLY A 141 1.63 9.33 32.48
C GLY A 141 2.51 9.07 33.68
N ASN A 142 2.22 8.00 34.42
CA ASN A 142 2.98 7.62 35.61
C ASN A 142 3.81 6.34 35.40
N ASP A 143 4.97 6.27 36.05
CA ASP A 143 5.81 5.07 36.13
C ASP A 143 5.27 4.04 37.14
N SER A 144 6.04 2.97 37.40
CA SER A 144 5.70 1.91 38.36
C SER A 144 5.71 2.32 39.82
N THR A 145 6.31 3.47 40.14
CA THR A 145 6.35 4.05 41.49
C THR A 145 5.33 5.18 41.67
N GLY A 146 4.53 5.49 40.64
CA GLY A 146 3.58 6.59 40.66
C GLY A 146 4.21 7.95 40.35
N GLY A 147 5.49 7.99 39.97
CA GLY A 147 6.20 9.19 39.54
C GLY A 147 5.72 9.66 38.16
N GLY A 148 5.50 10.97 38.02
CA GLY A 148 5.07 11.57 36.75
C GLY A 148 6.15 11.50 35.69
N MET A 149 5.90 10.75 34.62
CA MET A 149 6.71 10.68 33.41
C MET A 149 6.15 11.64 32.37
N PHE A 150 6.77 12.80 32.23
CA PHE A 150 6.60 13.70 31.08
C PHE A 150 7.91 13.81 30.30
N VAL A 151 7.88 14.42 29.13
CA VAL A 151 9.03 14.71 28.27
C VAL A 151 10.17 15.31 29.11
N HIS A 152 11.18 14.50 29.45
CA HIS A 152 12.38 15.04 30.09
C HIS A 152 13.07 15.99 29.09
N PHE A 153 13.17 17.26 29.46
CA PHE A 153 14.11 18.19 28.83
C PHE A 153 15.52 17.75 29.19
N GLY A 154 16.22 17.16 28.23
CA GLY A 154 17.57 16.61 28.36
C GLY A 154 17.98 15.81 27.11
N PRO A 155 19.27 15.45 26.95
CA PRO A 155 19.79 14.81 25.74
C PRO A 155 19.29 13.38 25.47
N LYS A 156 18.56 12.77 26.42
CA LYS A 156 17.93 11.45 26.25
C LYS A 156 16.46 11.53 26.61
N ALA A 157 15.65 11.67 25.57
CA ALA A 157 14.22 11.71 25.71
C ALA A 157 13.66 10.28 25.64
N SER A 158 13.68 9.56 26.77
CA SER A 158 13.38 8.12 26.89
C SER A 158 11.93 7.73 26.58
N ASN A 159 11.02 8.70 26.60
CA ASN A 159 9.56 8.47 26.59
C ASN A 159 8.92 8.67 25.21
N ILE A 160 9.77 8.76 24.19
CA ILE A 160 9.42 9.28 22.88
C ILE A 160 9.65 8.17 21.86
N LYS A 161 8.54 7.67 21.32
CA LYS A 161 8.57 6.58 20.37
C LYS A 161 8.41 7.15 18.96
N ASN A 162 9.54 7.28 18.28
CA ASN A 162 9.57 7.09 16.84
C ASN A 162 9.54 5.58 16.60
N GLY A 163 8.36 5.05 16.31
CA GLY A 163 8.15 3.62 16.13
C GLY A 163 8.22 3.25 14.67
N THR A 164 9.17 2.41 14.26
CA THR A 164 9.10 1.72 12.97
C THR A 164 8.69 0.27 13.20
N LEU A 165 7.56 -0.13 12.62
CA LEU A 165 7.09 -1.50 12.62
C LEU A 165 7.43 -2.15 11.27
N THR A 166 8.07 -3.30 11.33
CA THR A 166 8.46 -4.12 10.17
C THR A 166 7.70 -5.46 10.19
N PRO A 167 7.69 -6.26 9.11
CA PRO A 167 6.92 -7.51 9.04
C PRO A 167 7.26 -8.54 10.13
N LEU A 168 8.44 -8.44 10.75
CA LEU A 168 8.84 -9.29 11.87
C LEU A 168 8.12 -8.93 13.19
N ASN A 169 7.42 -7.80 13.24
CA ASN A 169 6.71 -7.32 14.43
C ASN A 169 5.20 -7.55 14.28
N LEU A 170 4.55 -8.19 15.28
CA LEU A 170 3.08 -8.36 15.31
C LEU A 170 2.31 -7.04 15.18
N GLY A 171 2.88 -5.92 15.65
CA GLY A 171 2.31 -4.59 15.48
C GLY A 171 2.15 -4.19 14.01
N TYR A 172 3.07 -4.61 13.13
CA TYR A 172 2.97 -4.35 11.69
C TYR A 172 1.73 -5.01 11.09
N TRP A 173 1.49 -6.28 11.43
CA TRP A 173 0.30 -7.01 10.97
C TRP A 173 -0.99 -6.41 11.51
N LYS A 174 -0.99 -5.91 12.76
CA LYS A 174 -2.11 -5.12 13.29
C LYS A 174 -2.37 -3.86 12.47
N CYS A 175 -1.32 -3.17 12.02
CA CYS A 175 -1.45 -1.99 11.15
C CYS A 175 -2.04 -2.38 9.79
N LEU A 176 -1.52 -3.43 9.16
CA LEU A 176 -2.06 -3.93 7.90
C LEU A 176 -3.53 -4.31 8.01
N LEU A 177 -3.90 -5.03 9.07
CA LEU A 177 -5.30 -5.42 9.29
C LEU A 177 -6.20 -4.19 9.50
N PHE A 178 -5.73 -3.18 10.21
CA PHE A 178 -6.43 -1.90 10.35
C PHE A 178 -6.62 -1.20 9.00
N GLU A 179 -5.56 -1.10 8.19
CA GLU A 179 -5.61 -0.51 6.86
C GLU A 179 -6.59 -1.26 5.95
N VAL A 180 -6.48 -2.59 5.87
CA VAL A 180 -7.34 -3.42 5.02
C VAL A 180 -8.80 -3.27 5.42
N LYS A 181 -9.11 -3.36 6.72
CA LYS A 181 -10.50 -3.19 7.21
C LYS A 181 -11.07 -1.82 6.85
N PHE A 182 -10.25 -0.78 6.88
CA PHE A 182 -10.67 0.56 6.50
C PHE A 182 -10.83 0.71 4.99
N LEU A 183 -9.85 0.24 4.21
CA LEU A 183 -9.78 0.46 2.77
C LEU A 183 -10.76 -0.43 1.99
N ILE A 184 -11.05 -1.64 2.45
CA ILE A 184 -11.93 -2.57 1.73
C ILE A 184 -13.35 -2.02 1.58
N ILE A 185 -13.86 -1.37 2.63
CA ILE A 185 -15.17 -0.71 2.62
C ILE A 185 -15.13 0.51 1.68
N ARG A 186 -13.95 1.13 1.53
CA ARG A 186 -13.73 2.33 0.73
C ARG A 186 -13.44 2.08 -0.76
N LEU A 187 -13.34 0.82 -1.18
CA LEU A 187 -12.96 0.46 -2.55
C LEU A 187 -13.93 1.03 -3.61
N PHE A 188 -15.22 1.12 -3.26
CA PHE A 188 -16.28 1.53 -4.20
C PHE A 188 -16.84 2.93 -3.91
N ASP A 189 -16.65 3.47 -2.71
CA ASP A 189 -17.17 4.79 -2.33
C ASP A 189 -16.14 5.92 -2.51
N THR A 190 -14.85 5.58 -2.61
CA THR A 190 -13.74 6.53 -2.67
C THR A 190 -12.93 6.29 -3.95
N PRO A 191 -13.10 7.13 -4.98
CA PRO A 191 -12.49 6.92 -6.28
C PRO A 191 -10.97 6.69 -6.24
N SER A 192 -10.22 7.45 -5.44
CA SER A 192 -8.75 7.29 -5.35
C SER A 192 -8.33 5.95 -4.75
N VAL A 193 -9.11 5.39 -3.81
CA VAL A 193 -8.87 4.05 -3.25
C VAL A 193 -9.11 2.98 -4.32
N GLY A 194 -10.27 3.03 -4.99
CA GLY A 194 -10.60 2.09 -6.07
C GLY A 194 -9.61 2.14 -7.22
N GLN A 195 -9.33 3.35 -7.72
CA GLN A 195 -8.36 3.59 -8.79
C GLN A 195 -6.95 3.15 -8.41
N HIS A 196 -6.54 3.22 -7.15
CA HIS A 196 -5.23 2.75 -6.72
C HIS A 196 -5.18 1.22 -6.62
N TYR A 197 -6.13 0.57 -5.96
CA TYR A 197 -6.01 -0.85 -5.59
C TYR A 197 -6.59 -1.83 -6.62
N ILE A 198 -7.70 -1.52 -7.28
CA ILE A 198 -8.37 -2.47 -8.20
C ILE A 198 -7.45 -2.90 -9.34
N PRO A 199 -6.72 -1.99 -10.04
CA PRO A 199 -5.87 -2.41 -11.15
C PRO A 199 -4.69 -3.30 -10.70
N HIS A 200 -4.19 -3.10 -9.48
CA HIS A 200 -3.17 -4.00 -8.92
C HIS A 200 -3.73 -5.40 -8.64
N VAL A 201 -4.96 -5.52 -8.14
CA VAL A 201 -5.61 -6.82 -7.92
C VAL A 201 -5.81 -7.56 -9.25
N VAL A 202 -6.30 -6.86 -10.28
CA VAL A 202 -6.47 -7.42 -11.63
C VAL A 202 -5.12 -7.86 -12.22
N ALA A 203 -4.08 -7.05 -12.03
CA ALA A 203 -2.74 -7.40 -12.48
C ALA A 203 -2.18 -8.65 -11.77
N TRP A 204 -2.38 -8.76 -10.46
CA TRP A 204 -1.98 -9.96 -9.70
C TRP A 204 -2.72 -11.22 -10.14
N ALA A 205 -4.02 -11.12 -10.39
CA ALA A 205 -4.80 -12.23 -10.92
C ALA A 205 -4.27 -12.69 -12.29
N THR A 206 -3.93 -11.73 -13.17
CA THR A 206 -3.34 -12.01 -14.49
C THR A 206 -2.00 -12.73 -14.36
N ALA A 207 -1.10 -12.23 -13.50
CA ALA A 207 0.19 -12.87 -13.25
C ALA A 207 0.04 -14.31 -12.75
N LEU A 208 -0.93 -14.53 -11.83
CA LEU A 208 -1.21 -15.85 -11.30
C LEU A 208 -1.75 -16.80 -12.38
N THR A 209 -2.67 -16.32 -13.24
CA THR A 209 -3.17 -17.11 -14.37
C THR A 209 -2.04 -17.51 -15.32
N ILE A 210 -1.19 -16.56 -15.71
CA ILE A 210 -0.04 -16.83 -16.59
C ILE A 210 0.87 -17.88 -15.95
N LEU A 211 1.21 -17.72 -14.66
CA LEU A 211 2.05 -18.67 -13.93
C LEU A 211 1.45 -20.08 -13.92
N ILE A 212 0.19 -20.20 -13.50
CA ILE A 212 -0.49 -21.50 -13.41
C ILE A 212 -0.54 -22.17 -14.78
N MET A 213 -0.92 -21.45 -15.83
CA MET A 213 -1.07 -22.03 -17.17
C MET A 213 0.27 -22.39 -17.79
N THR A 214 1.32 -21.62 -17.52
CA THR A 214 2.68 -21.94 -17.98
C THR A 214 3.18 -23.24 -17.32
N ILE A 215 2.92 -23.44 -16.03
CA ILE A 215 3.29 -24.68 -15.31
C ILE A 215 2.51 -25.90 -15.84
N HIS A 216 1.23 -25.75 -16.20
CA HIS A 216 0.43 -26.87 -16.71
C HIS A 216 0.79 -27.26 -18.15
N GLN A 217 1.40 -26.36 -18.92
CA GLN A 217 1.79 -26.59 -20.32
C GLN A 217 3.25 -27.05 -20.48
N SER A 218 4.05 -26.98 -19.42
CA SER A 218 5.44 -27.48 -19.35
C SER A 218 5.50 -28.93 -18.91
#